data_AF-X1V8Q3-F1
#
_entry.id   AF-X1V8Q3-F1
#
_cell.length_a   1.000
_cell.length_b   1.000
_cell.length_c   1.000
_cell.angle_alpha   90.00
_cell.angle_beta   90.00
_cell.angle_gamma   90.00
#
_symmetry.space_group_name_H-M   'P 1'
#
loop_
_entity.id
_entity.type
_entity.pdbx_description
1 polymer ?
#
loop_
_entity_poly.entity_id
_entity_poly.type
_entity_poly.pdbx_seq_one_letter_code
_entity_poly.pdbx_strand_id
1 'polypeptide(L)'
;MKKRGILYIMLFLLSLYIVSSITILPTSFSAEIYEITTYNISVDNTNIGQDANITQVDITIPSSFTFVEDSNGTDALFESFSNTSTVLSWTNSSGYLINGSELKYFWFRANASILGSYDITVTSFNARANSGL
;
A
#
# COMPACT_ATOMS: atom_id res chain seq x y z
N MET A 1 23.11 34.73 26.78
CA MET A 1 21.84 34.69 26.00
C MET A 1 21.95 34.02 24.63
N LYS A 2 23.03 34.18 23.84
CA LYS A 2 23.15 33.61 22.46
C LYS A 2 23.01 32.08 22.34
N LYS A 3 23.52 31.29 23.30
CA LYS A 3 23.49 29.81 23.23
C LYS A 3 22.08 29.19 23.40
N ARG A 4 21.16 29.88 24.10
CA ARG A 4 19.80 29.40 24.31
C ARG A 4 18.94 29.54 23.05
N GLY A 5 19.13 30.62 22.27
CA GLY A 5 18.42 30.82 21.00
C GLY A 5 18.76 29.76 19.93
N ILE A 6 20.03 29.35 19.84
CA ILE A 6 20.48 28.30 18.92
C ILE A 6 19.84 26.95 19.26
N LEU A 7 19.70 26.62 20.54
CA LEU A 7 19.03 25.38 20.99
C LEU A 7 17.55 25.37 20.59
N TYR A 8 16.83 26.48 20.74
CA TYR A 8 15.41 26.57 20.34
C TYR A 8 15.23 26.49 18.82
N ILE A 9 16.15 27.08 18.05
CA ILE A 9 16.14 26.95 16.59
C ILE A 9 16.45 25.52 16.16
N MET A 10 17.42 24.84 16.80
CA MET A 10 17.67 23.41 16.54
C MET A 10 16.48 22.52 16.91
N LEU A 11 15.81 22.75 18.04
CA LEU A 11 14.63 22.00 18.45
C LEU A 11 13.44 22.22 17.50
N PHE A 12 13.23 23.46 17.04
CA PHE A 12 12.21 23.78 16.04
C PHE A 12 12.52 23.08 14.70
N LEU A 13 13.77 23.17 14.22
CA LEU A 13 14.19 22.49 12.98
C LEU A 13 14.12 20.96 13.08
N LEU A 14 14.36 20.38 14.26
CA LEU A 14 14.21 18.94 14.52
C LEU A 14 12.73 18.51 14.48
N SER A 15 11.81 19.37 14.92
CA SER A 15 10.37 19.10 14.89
C SER A 15 9.75 19.15 13.49
N LEU A 16 10.44 19.78 12.53
CA LEU A 16 10.02 19.86 11.12
C LEU A 16 10.31 18.58 10.32
N TYR A 17 10.99 17.58 10.90
CA TYR A 17 11.57 16.45 10.16
C TYR A 17 10.78 15.13 10.19
N ILE A 18 9.55 15.10 10.70
CA ILE A 18 8.72 13.88 10.65
C ILE A 18 7.67 14.05 9.55
N VAL A 19 8.10 13.88 8.30
CA VAL A 19 7.17 13.64 7.19
C VAL A 19 7.10 12.13 7.02
N SER A 20 6.10 11.52 7.63
CA SER A 20 5.76 10.13 7.37
C SER A 20 4.83 10.06 6.17
N SER A 21 5.21 9.32 5.15
CA SER A 21 4.39 9.13 3.95
C SER A 21 4.25 7.67 3.57
N ILE A 22 3.07 7.32 3.04
CA ILE A 22 2.84 6.07 2.33
C ILE A 22 3.08 6.34 0.84
N THR A 23 3.95 5.56 0.22
CA THR A 23 4.20 5.63 -1.24
C THR A 23 3.74 4.33 -1.88
N ILE A 24 3.03 4.45 -3.00
CA ILE A 24 2.53 3.32 -3.78
C ILE A 24 3.03 3.47 -5.22
N LEU A 25 3.63 2.40 -5.75
CA LEU A 25 4.14 2.36 -7.12
C LEU A 25 3.80 1.03 -7.81
N PRO A 26 3.69 1.02 -9.15
CA PRO A 26 3.55 2.19 -10.01
C PRO A 26 2.14 2.79 -9.91
N THR A 27 1.97 4.04 -10.35
CA THR A 27 0.67 4.72 -10.33
C THR A 27 -0.21 4.39 -11.54
N SER A 28 0.34 3.73 -12.55
CA SER A 28 -0.37 3.32 -13.76
C SER A 28 0.27 2.09 -14.40
N PHE A 29 -0.50 1.40 -15.23
CA PHE A 29 -0.02 0.29 -16.03
C PHE A 29 -0.53 0.38 -17.47
N SER A 30 0.22 -0.24 -18.38
CA SER A 30 -0.26 -0.52 -19.74
C SER A 30 -0.89 -1.90 -19.77
N ALA A 31 -1.96 -2.05 -20.55
CA ALA A 31 -2.62 -3.33 -20.76
C ALA A 31 -2.69 -3.69 -22.23
N GLU A 32 -2.35 -4.94 -22.52
CA GLU A 32 -2.55 -5.57 -23.82
C GLU A 32 -3.82 -6.44 -23.76
N ILE A 33 -4.69 -6.35 -24.78
CA ILE A 33 -5.95 -7.11 -24.79
C ILE A 33 -5.63 -8.60 -24.98
N TYR A 34 -6.38 -9.44 -24.27
CA TYR A 34 -6.30 -10.91 -24.36
C TYR A 34 -4.95 -11.47 -23.90
N GLU A 35 -4.10 -10.66 -23.28
CA GLU A 35 -2.90 -11.11 -22.61
C GLU A 35 -3.12 -11.11 -21.10
N ILE A 36 -2.70 -12.20 -20.44
CA ILE A 36 -2.70 -12.27 -18.99
C ILE A 36 -1.39 -11.67 -18.49
N THR A 37 -1.49 -10.42 -18.05
CA THR A 37 -0.34 -9.65 -17.56
C THR A 37 -0.25 -9.73 -16.04
N THR A 38 0.98 -9.83 -15.54
CA THR A 38 1.27 -9.72 -14.10
C THR A 38 1.53 -8.27 -13.73
N TYR A 39 0.75 -7.76 -12.80
CA TYR A 39 0.88 -6.41 -12.27
C TYR A 39 1.53 -6.48 -10.89
N ASN A 40 2.56 -5.66 -10.67
CA ASN A 40 3.32 -5.61 -9.42
C ASN A 40 3.14 -4.24 -8.78
N ILE A 41 2.71 -4.23 -7.52
CA ILE A 41 2.52 -3.03 -6.71
C ILE A 41 3.48 -3.11 -5.53
N SER A 42 4.18 -2.03 -5.25
CA SER A 42 4.96 -1.88 -4.03
C SER A 42 4.31 -0.86 -3.11
N VAL A 43 4.21 -1.20 -1.84
CA VAL A 43 3.71 -0.31 -0.78
C VAL A 43 4.87 -0.06 0.19
N ASP A 44 5.30 1.20 0.26
CA ASP A 44 6.31 1.67 1.20
C ASP A 44 5.64 2.52 2.29
N ASN A 45 5.65 2.02 3.53
CA ASN A 45 5.16 2.76 4.67
C ASN A 45 6.34 3.24 5.51
N THR A 46 6.59 4.55 5.48
CA THR A 46 7.65 5.18 6.29
C THR A 46 7.13 5.70 7.63
N ASN A 47 5.84 5.48 7.92
CA ASN A 47 5.22 5.97 9.15
C ASN A 47 5.67 5.14 10.36
N ILE A 48 6.17 5.85 11.36
CA ILE A 48 6.63 5.27 12.62
C ILE A 48 5.44 5.09 13.56
N GLY A 49 5.36 3.94 14.22
CA GLY A 49 4.40 3.69 15.31
C GLY A 49 3.34 2.65 14.95
N GLN A 50 2.84 1.97 15.98
CA GLN A 50 1.94 0.83 15.78
C GLN A 50 0.60 1.21 15.15
N ASP A 51 0.11 2.43 15.41
CA ASP A 51 -1.13 2.95 14.84
C ASP A 51 -1.03 3.29 13.35
N ALA A 52 0.19 3.35 12.81
CA ALA A 52 0.43 3.63 11.40
C ALA A 52 0.65 2.36 10.56
N ASN A 53 0.53 1.20 11.19
CA ASN A 53 0.78 -0.07 10.56
C ASN A 53 -0.36 -0.47 9.61
N ILE A 54 -0.02 -0.86 8.38
CA ILE A 54 -1.00 -1.26 7.36
C ILE A 54 -1.45 -2.71 7.59
N THR A 55 -2.75 -2.91 7.82
CA THR A 55 -3.40 -4.24 7.96
C THR A 55 -4.17 -4.67 6.72
N GLN A 56 -4.46 -3.74 5.82
CA GLN A 56 -5.22 -4.03 4.61
C GLN A 56 -4.74 -3.16 3.46
N VAL A 57 -4.70 -3.77 2.28
CA VAL A 57 -4.40 -3.12 1.01
C VAL A 57 -5.48 -3.54 0.03
N ASP A 58 -6.25 -2.58 -0.47
CA ASP A 58 -7.26 -2.78 -1.49
C ASP A 58 -6.73 -2.27 -2.83
N ILE A 59 -6.67 -3.17 -3.81
CA ILE A 59 -6.27 -2.89 -5.19
C ILE A 59 -7.52 -2.90 -6.04
N THR A 60 -7.92 -1.73 -6.53
CA THR A 60 -9.06 -1.56 -7.43
C THR A 60 -8.56 -1.39 -8.86
N ILE A 61 -9.00 -2.30 -9.73
CA ILE A 61 -8.73 -2.27 -11.17
C ILE A 61 -9.95 -1.71 -11.93
N PRO A 62 -9.77 -1.18 -13.15
CA PRO A 62 -10.90 -0.72 -13.97
C PRO A 62 -11.86 -1.86 -14.30
N SER A 63 -13.14 -1.53 -14.54
CA SER A 63 -14.18 -2.52 -14.87
C SER A 63 -13.97 -3.25 -16.20
N SER A 64 -13.08 -2.76 -17.06
CA SER A 64 -12.65 -3.45 -18.28
C SER A 64 -11.67 -4.60 -18.03
N PHE A 65 -11.28 -4.83 -16.78
CA PHE A 65 -10.37 -5.89 -16.38
C PHE A 65 -11.09 -7.00 -15.62
N THR A 66 -10.49 -8.18 -15.60
CA THR A 66 -10.92 -9.29 -14.76
C THR A 66 -9.69 -9.94 -14.13
N PHE A 67 -9.72 -10.13 -12.81
CA PHE A 67 -8.67 -10.87 -12.10
C PHE A 67 -8.64 -12.32 -12.57
N VAL A 68 -7.44 -12.87 -12.71
CA VAL A 68 -7.25 -14.31 -12.89
C VAL A 68 -7.29 -14.96 -11.51
N GLU A 69 -8.13 -15.99 -11.35
CA GLU A 69 -8.26 -16.74 -10.11
C GLU A 69 -6.90 -17.34 -9.67
N ASP A 70 -6.66 -17.37 -8.36
CA ASP A 70 -5.45 -17.92 -7.73
C ASP A 70 -4.12 -17.40 -8.30
N SER A 71 -4.10 -16.15 -8.78
CA SER A 71 -2.93 -15.54 -9.43
C SER A 71 -2.33 -14.35 -8.69
N ASN A 72 -2.74 -14.16 -7.44
CA ASN A 72 -2.29 -13.08 -6.56
C ASN A 72 -1.31 -13.57 -5.49
N GLY A 73 -0.53 -12.64 -4.95
CA GLY A 73 0.39 -12.93 -3.85
C GLY A 73 1.07 -11.70 -3.28
N THR A 74 1.87 -11.92 -2.24
CA THR A 74 2.62 -10.89 -1.53
C THR A 74 3.82 -11.50 -0.81
N ASP A 75 4.82 -10.66 -0.49
CA ASP A 75 5.93 -11.00 0.40
C ASP A 75 5.67 -10.54 1.86
N ALA A 76 4.49 -9.99 2.13
CA ALA A 76 3.99 -9.79 3.48
C ALA A 76 3.56 -11.13 4.09
N LEU A 77 3.86 -11.34 5.37
CA LEU A 77 3.48 -12.55 6.10
C LEU A 77 2.00 -12.53 6.49
N PHE A 78 1.44 -13.71 6.76
CA PHE A 78 0.09 -13.90 7.33
C PHE A 78 -1.02 -13.25 6.50
N GLU A 79 -0.95 -13.52 5.20
CA GLU A 79 -1.79 -13.01 4.16
C GLU A 79 -3.13 -13.75 4.07
N SER A 80 -4.18 -12.99 3.84
CA SER A 80 -5.45 -13.49 3.34
C SER A 80 -5.92 -12.58 2.23
N PHE A 81 -6.21 -13.17 1.07
CA PHE A 81 -6.77 -12.45 -0.07
C PHE A 81 -8.24 -12.75 -0.21
N SER A 82 -8.99 -11.72 -0.60
CA SER A 82 -10.36 -11.85 -1.08
C SER A 82 -10.55 -10.91 -2.24
N ASN A 83 -11.28 -11.31 -3.27
CA ASN A 83 -11.55 -10.46 -4.41
C ASN A 83 -13.03 -10.43 -4.76
N THR A 84 -13.42 -9.30 -5.35
CA THR A 84 -14.61 -9.15 -6.17
C THR A 84 -14.18 -9.09 -7.64
N SER A 85 -15.09 -8.75 -8.55
CA SER A 85 -14.74 -8.57 -9.97
C SER A 85 -13.67 -7.50 -10.20
N THR A 86 -13.63 -6.44 -9.39
CA THR A 86 -12.79 -5.25 -9.62
C THR A 86 -11.92 -4.84 -8.43
N VAL A 87 -12.11 -5.45 -7.26
CA VAL A 87 -11.29 -5.16 -6.07
C VAL A 87 -10.62 -6.44 -5.58
N LEU A 88 -9.31 -6.41 -5.43
CA LEU A 88 -8.51 -7.41 -4.73
C LEU A 88 -8.06 -6.83 -3.39
N SER A 89 -8.53 -7.43 -2.30
CA SER A 89 -8.20 -7.04 -0.94
C SER A 89 -7.21 -8.02 -0.36
N TRP A 90 -6.06 -7.51 0.05
CA TRP A 90 -5.16 -8.19 0.97
C TRP A 90 -5.48 -7.76 2.40
N THR A 91 -5.53 -8.71 3.33
CA THR A 91 -5.68 -8.47 4.76
C THR A 91 -4.65 -9.27 5.54
N ASN A 92 -4.23 -8.73 6.67
CA ASN A 92 -3.40 -9.43 7.65
C ASN A 92 -4.20 -9.67 8.93
N SER A 93 -4.32 -10.94 9.33
CA SER A 93 -5.10 -11.36 10.50
C SER A 93 -4.28 -11.44 11.80
N SER A 94 -2.96 -11.34 11.71
CA SER A 94 -2.03 -11.62 12.82
C SER A 94 -1.47 -10.36 13.51
N GLY A 95 -1.68 -9.17 12.93
CA GLY A 95 -1.19 -7.92 13.52
C GLY A 95 0.33 -7.70 13.38
N TYR A 96 0.99 -8.34 12.40
CA TYR A 96 2.39 -8.04 12.03
C TYR A 96 2.46 -7.55 10.59
N LEU A 97 3.01 -6.34 10.43
CA LEU A 97 2.47 -5.32 9.52
C LEU A 97 3.53 -4.81 8.56
N ILE A 98 3.11 -4.02 7.56
CA ILE A 98 4.00 -3.04 6.93
C ILE A 98 4.26 -1.93 7.97
N ASN A 99 5.22 -2.18 8.85
CA ASN A 99 5.70 -1.24 9.85
C ASN A 99 6.82 -0.42 9.24
N GLY A 100 6.62 0.90 9.12
CA GLY A 100 7.57 2.02 9.14
C GLY A 100 8.98 1.93 8.52
N SER A 101 9.38 0.82 7.90
CA SER A 101 10.76 0.46 7.60
C SER A 101 10.90 -0.68 6.59
N GLU A 102 9.79 -1.21 6.06
CA GLU A 102 9.81 -2.32 5.09
C GLU A 102 8.95 -2.01 3.87
N LEU A 103 9.57 -2.11 2.70
CA LEU A 103 8.87 -2.16 1.43
C LEU A 103 8.21 -3.53 1.28
N LYS A 104 6.92 -3.57 0.95
CA LYS A 104 6.22 -4.81 0.58
C LYS A 104 5.74 -4.78 -0.85
N TYR A 105 5.66 -5.97 -1.42
CA TYR A 105 5.22 -6.22 -2.78
C TYR A 105 3.93 -7.01 -2.77
N PHE A 106 3.04 -6.62 -3.67
CA PHE A 106 1.79 -7.28 -3.98
C PHE A 106 1.75 -7.51 -5.47
N TRP A 107 1.32 -8.68 -5.89
CA TRP A 107 1.15 -8.97 -7.32
C TRP A 107 -0.17 -9.67 -7.56
N PHE A 108 -0.66 -9.51 -8.78
CA PHE A 108 -1.85 -10.19 -9.28
C PHE A 108 -1.77 -10.28 -10.80
N ARG A 109 -2.50 -11.23 -11.39
CA ARG A 109 -2.69 -11.26 -12.84
C ARG A 109 -4.11 -10.82 -13.17
N ALA A 110 -4.24 -10.02 -14.23
CA ALA A 110 -5.53 -9.61 -14.75
C ALA A 110 -5.50 -9.60 -16.28
N ASN A 111 -6.67 -9.79 -16.87
CA ASN A 111 -6.88 -9.68 -18.32
C ASN A 111 -7.68 -8.41 -18.62
N ALA A 112 -7.24 -7.64 -19.61
CA ALA A 112 -7.96 -6.48 -20.10
C ALA A 112 -8.79 -6.83 -21.35
N SER A 113 -10.03 -6.34 -21.38
CA SER A 113 -10.91 -6.46 -22.56
C SER A 113 -10.71 -5.33 -23.57
N ILE A 114 -9.98 -4.27 -23.20
CA ILE A 114 -9.76 -3.06 -24.01
C ILE A 114 -8.29 -2.62 -23.87
N LEU A 115 -7.68 -2.19 -24.99
CA LEU A 115 -6.31 -1.69 -25.03
C LEU A 115 -6.27 -0.28 -24.45
N GLY A 116 -5.25 0.01 -23.66
CA GLY A 116 -5.03 1.36 -23.16
C GLY A 116 -4.04 1.45 -22.02
N SER A 117 -3.90 2.68 -21.53
CA SER A 117 -3.22 2.99 -20.27
C SER A 117 -4.29 3.24 -19.22
N TYR A 118 -4.14 2.61 -18.07
CA TYR A 118 -5.12 2.67 -17.00
C TYR A 118 -4.46 3.03 -15.68
N ASP A 119 -5.16 3.87 -14.92
CA ASP A 119 -4.83 4.10 -13.53
C ASP A 119 -5.42 2.96 -12.69
N ILE A 120 -4.67 2.53 -11.69
CA ILE A 120 -5.17 1.66 -10.64
C ILE A 120 -5.30 2.45 -9.35
N THR A 121 -6.30 2.12 -8.54
CA THR A 121 -6.43 2.73 -7.23
C THR A 121 -5.98 1.73 -6.17
N VAL A 122 -4.98 2.11 -5.38
CA VAL A 122 -4.52 1.31 -4.25
C VAL A 122 -4.81 2.10 -2.98
N THR A 123 -5.56 1.49 -2.08
CA THR A 123 -5.90 2.08 -0.79
C THR A 123 -5.28 1.23 0.31
N SER A 124 -4.68 1.87 1.30
CA SER A 124 -4.18 1.19 2.50
C SER A 124 -5.00 1.61 3.72
N PHE A 125 -5.22 0.65 4.62
CA PHE A 125 -5.88 0.90 5.89
C PHE A 125 -4.96 0.46 7.02
N ASN A 126 -4.89 1.30 8.04
CA ASN A 126 -4.24 0.96 9.28
C ASN A 126 -5.15 0.12 10.16
N ALA A 127 -4.55 -0.72 11.01
CA ALA A 127 -5.27 -1.22 12.18
C ALA A 127 -5.71 0.00 12.98
N ARG A 128 -7.01 0.29 13.01
CA ARG A 128 -7.53 1.01 14.18
C ARG A 128 -7.26 0.06 15.33
N ALA A 129 -6.41 0.47 16.27
CA ALA A 129 -6.39 -0.15 17.58
C ALA A 129 -7.86 -0.30 17.98
N ASN A 130 -8.30 -1.54 18.17
CA ASN A 130 -9.65 -1.82 18.59
C ASN A 130 -9.81 -1.11 19.93
N SER A 131 -10.40 0.09 19.93
CA SER A 131 -10.71 0.84 21.14
C SER A 131 -11.93 0.19 21.78
N GLY A 132 -11.73 -1.05 22.20
CA GLY A 132 -12.58 -1.75 23.14
C GLY A 132 -12.14 -1.37 24.53
N LEU A 133 -12.53 -0.16 24.95
CA LEU A 133 -12.74 0.23 26.35
C LEU A 133 -13.98 1.12 26.41
#